data_AF-A0A830GVB1-F1
#
_entry.id   AF-A0A830GVB1-F1
#
_cell.length_a   1.000
_cell.length_b   1.000
_cell.length_c   1.000
_cell.angle_alpha   90.00
_cell.angle_beta   90.00
_cell.angle_gamma   90.00
#
_symmetry.space_group_name_H-M   'P 1'
#
loop_
_entity.id
_entity.type
_entity.pdbx_description
1 polymer ?
#
loop_
_entity_poly.entity_id
_entity_poly.type
_entity_poly.pdbx_seq_one_letter_code
_entity_poly.pdbx_strand_id
1 'polypeptide(L)'
;MARVFDVGRICVKTRGREAGRMCVVVDVIDDDFLLITGPRRLTGVKRRKVNAKHVEPTQHRINIGKGASDEEVIKAIEEAKLTETVRQGVKPNLYLTPTLQ
;
A
#
# COMPACT_ATOMS: atom_id res chain seq x y z
N MET A 1 7.78 18.13 -11.46
CA MET A 1 6.62 17.23 -11.21
C MET A 1 6.86 16.49 -9.91
N ALA A 2 6.06 16.74 -8.88
CA ALA A 2 6.15 15.97 -7.65
C ALA A 2 5.53 14.58 -7.89
N ARG A 3 6.35 13.55 -8.09
CA ARG A 3 5.88 12.17 -8.07
C ARG A 3 5.55 11.81 -6.62
N VAL A 4 4.26 11.78 -6.31
CA VAL A 4 3.76 11.42 -4.98
C VAL A 4 4.03 9.94 -4.69
N PHE A 5 4.01 9.12 -5.74
CA PHE A 5 4.30 7.69 -5.70
C PHE A 5 5.71 7.42 -6.23
N ASP A 6 6.49 6.71 -5.41
CA ASP A 6 7.83 6.25 -5.73
C ASP A 6 7.96 4.79 -5.29
N VAL A 7 8.96 4.09 -5.85
CA VAL A 7 9.21 2.69 -5.50
C VAL A 7 9.58 2.61 -4.02
N GLY A 8 8.99 1.63 -3.32
CA GLY A 8 9.15 1.45 -1.89
C GLY A 8 8.33 2.41 -1.01
N ARG A 9 7.49 3.27 -1.58
CA ARG A 9 6.55 4.04 -0.77
C ARG A 9 5.45 3.12 -0.24
N ILE A 10 5.15 3.26 1.05
CA ILE A 10 4.03 2.57 1.68
C ILE A 10 2.75 3.34 1.35
N CYS A 11 1.69 2.60 1.08
CA CYS A 11 0.38 3.15 0.76
C CYS A 11 -0.70 2.39 1.53
N VAL A 12 -1.84 3.04 1.75
CA VAL A 12 -3.05 2.41 2.25
C VAL A 12 -4.02 2.29 1.09
N LYS A 13 -4.64 1.13 0.95
CA LYS A 13 -5.71 0.97 -0.04
C LYS A 13 -7.00 1.54 0.54
N THR A 14 -7.56 2.56 -0.09
CA THR A 14 -8.78 3.21 0.40
C THR A 14 -10.05 2.48 -0.04
N ARG A 15 -10.00 1.77 -1.18
CA ARG A 15 -11.18 1.16 -1.82
C ARG A 15 -10.97 -0.30 -2.24
N GLY A 16 -12.06 -1.07 -2.25
CA GLY A 16 -12.13 -2.45 -2.74
C GLY A 16 -12.03 -3.52 -1.64
N ARG A 17 -11.85 -4.79 -2.04
CA ARG A 17 -11.84 -5.96 -1.12
C ARG A 17 -10.75 -5.91 -0.04
N GLU A 18 -9.68 -5.17 -0.29
CA GLU A 18 -8.53 -5.00 0.61
C GLU A 18 -8.49 -3.58 1.18
N ALA A 19 -9.62 -2.86 1.17
CA ALA A 19 -9.70 -1.52 1.74
C ALA A 19 -9.26 -1.53 3.22
N GLY A 20 -8.50 -0.52 3.60
CA GLY A 20 -7.91 -0.39 4.92
C GLY A 20 -6.61 -1.15 5.14
N ARG A 21 -6.16 -1.95 4.17
CA ARG A 21 -4.88 -2.68 4.28
C ARG A 21 -3.73 -1.86 3.72
N MET A 22 -2.57 -2.02 4.34
CA MET A 22 -1.33 -1.41 3.87
C MET A 22 -0.71 -2.24 2.74
N CYS A 23 -0.10 -1.54 1.80
CA CYS A 23 0.64 -2.09 0.68
C CYS A 23 1.88 -1.25 0.40
N VAL A 24 2.78 -1.80 -0.39
CA VAL A 24 4.02 -1.17 -0.83
C VAL A 24 4.01 -1.11 -2.35
N VAL A 25 4.44 0.01 -2.91
CA VAL A 25 4.62 0.17 -4.36
C VAL A 25 5.93 -0.50 -4.76
N VAL A 26 5.85 -1.52 -5.62
CA VAL A 26 7.01 -2.25 -6.15
C VAL A 26 7.47 -1.65 -7.49
N ASP A 27 6.49 -1.19 -8.27
CA ASP A 27 6.77 -0.58 -9.56
C ASP A 27 5.70 0.47 -9.92
N VAL A 28 6.13 1.50 -10.63
CA VAL A 28 5.28 2.52 -11.24
C VAL A 28 5.26 2.22 -12.73
N ILE A 29 4.12 1.71 -13.20
CA ILE A 29 3.98 1.31 -14.61
C ILE A 29 3.67 2.56 -15.45
N ASP A 30 2.65 3.29 -15.02
CA ASP A 30 2.11 4.48 -15.68
C ASP A 30 1.78 5.54 -14.62
N ASP A 31 1.39 6.75 -15.03
CA ASP A 31 0.96 7.81 -14.09
C ASP A 31 -0.29 7.42 -13.30
N ASP A 32 -1.19 6.65 -13.91
CA ASP A 32 -2.42 6.18 -13.29
C ASP A 32 -2.29 4.81 -12.62
N PHE A 33 -1.26 4.02 -12.95
CA PHE A 33 -1.20 2.62 -12.55
C PHE A 33 0.09 2.23 -11.84
N LEU A 34 -0.10 1.57 -10.70
CA LEU A 34 0.96 1.13 -9.81
C LEU A 34 0.90 -0.39 -9.66
N LEU A 35 2.07 -1.02 -9.58
CA LEU A 35 2.21 -2.39 -9.15
C LEU A 35 2.44 -2.39 -7.64
N ILE A 36 1.42 -2.79 -6.89
CA ILE A 36 1.53 -2.92 -5.45
C ILE A 36 1.80 -4.36 -5.06
N THR A 37 2.52 -4.55 -3.96
CA THR A 37 2.56 -5.80 -3.22
C THR A 37 2.26 -5.53 -1.76
N GLY A 38 1.75 -6.53 -1.07
CA GLY A 38 1.79 -6.59 0.37
C GLY A 38 2.08 -8.04 0.71
N PRO A 39 3.05 -8.36 1.57
CA PRO A 39 3.32 -9.75 1.87
C PRO A 39 2.03 -10.41 2.37
N ARG A 40 1.58 -11.47 1.68
CA ARG A 40 0.31 -12.13 1.99
C ARG A 40 0.26 -12.64 3.44
N ARG A 41 1.43 -12.93 4.01
CA ARG A 41 1.62 -13.32 5.41
C ARG A 41 1.35 -12.19 6.41
N LEU A 42 1.57 -10.94 6.03
CA LEU A 42 1.46 -9.77 6.91
C LEU A 42 0.14 -9.02 6.70
N THR A 43 -0.11 -8.54 5.48
CA THR A 43 -1.28 -7.71 5.16
C THR A 43 -2.35 -8.46 4.38
N GLY A 44 -2.02 -9.62 3.80
CA GLY A 44 -2.94 -10.38 2.97
C GLY A 44 -3.31 -9.68 1.65
N VAL A 45 -2.56 -8.66 1.24
CA VAL A 45 -2.72 -8.01 -0.06
C VAL A 45 -2.06 -8.88 -1.13
N LYS A 46 -2.71 -9.10 -2.27
CA LYS A 46 -2.05 -9.81 -3.40
C LYS A 46 -1.31 -8.83 -4.29
N ARG A 47 -0.15 -9.25 -4.82
CA ARG A 47 0.57 -8.51 -5.87
C ARG A 47 -0.35 -8.30 -7.08
N ARG A 48 -0.65 -7.04 -7.40
CA ARG A 48 -1.59 -6.70 -8.48
C ARG A 48 -1.37 -5.28 -8.99
N LYS A 49 -1.78 -5.03 -10.23
CA LYS A 49 -1.90 -3.68 -10.79
C LYS A 49 -3.10 -2.99 -10.16
N VAL A 50 -2.90 -1.78 -9.63
CA VAL A 50 -3.96 -0.92 -9.09
C VAL A 50 -3.87 0.47 -9.67
N ASN A 51 -5.01 1.16 -9.70
CA ASN A 51 -5.01 2.56 -10.05
C ASN A 51 -4.53 3.41 -8.85
N ALA A 52 -3.73 4.43 -9.10
CA ALA A 52 -3.21 5.39 -8.12
C ALA A 52 -4.34 6.07 -7.31
N LYS A 53 -5.52 6.26 -7.89
CA LYS A 53 -6.70 6.85 -7.21
C LYS A 53 -7.25 6.01 -6.06
N HIS A 54 -6.92 4.72 -6.01
CA HIS A 54 -7.41 3.79 -4.97
C HIS A 54 -6.41 3.56 -3.84
N VAL A 55 -5.25 4.20 -3.92
CA VAL A 55 -4.18 4.08 -2.94
C VAL A 55 -3.80 5.47 -2.47
N GLU A 56 -3.59 5.58 -1.17
CA GLU A 56 -3.16 6.82 -0.54
C GLU A 56 -1.76 6.62 0.03
N PRO A 57 -0.77 7.44 -0.36
CA PRO A 57 0.59 7.30 0.10
C PRO A 57 0.70 7.71 1.57
N THR A 58 1.47 6.96 2.35
CA THR A 58 1.82 7.35 3.71
C THR A 58 3.18 8.05 3.73
N GLN A 59 3.54 8.61 4.88
CA GLN A 59 4.82 9.28 5.08
C GLN A 59 6.01 8.31 5.07
N HIS A 60 5.74 7.02 5.27
CA HIS A 60 6.76 5.98 5.35
C HIS A 60 7.23 5.51 3.98
N ARG A 61 8.54 5.31 3.86
CA ARG A 61 9.20 4.76 2.68
C ARG A 61 10.16 3.66 3.13
N ILE A 62 10.16 2.56 2.39
CA ILE A 62 11.17 1.51 2.47
C ILE A 62 12.07 1.60 1.25
N ASN A 63 13.32 1.18 1.39
CA ASN A 63 14.26 1.19 0.29
C ASN A 63 14.23 -0.20 -0.39
N ILE A 64 13.64 -0.29 -1.58
CA ILE A 64 13.56 -1.52 -2.35
C ILE A 64 13.88 -1.25 -3.82
N GLY A 65 14.38 -2.28 -4.51
CA GLY A 65 14.58 -2.23 -5.96
C GLY A 65 13.25 -2.31 -6.74
N LYS A 66 13.28 -1.81 -7.97
CA LYS A 66 12.16 -1.97 -8.92
C LYS A 66 11.92 -3.47 -9.16
N GLY A 67 10.69 -3.93 -8.94
CA GLY A 67 10.33 -5.33 -9.18
C GLY A 67 10.61 -6.31 -8.04
N ALA A 68 11.02 -5.82 -6.86
CA ALA A 68 11.37 -6.62 -5.68
C ALA A 68 10.44 -7.81 -5.41
N SER A 69 11.03 -8.90 -4.91
CA SER A 69 10.31 -10.12 -4.55
C SER A 69 9.62 -9.98 -3.20
N ASP A 70 8.60 -10.79 -2.94
CA ASP A 70 7.83 -10.71 -1.70
C ASP A 70 8.72 -10.92 -0.44
N GLU A 71 9.78 -11.73 -0.56
CA GLU A 71 10.77 -11.96 0.51
C GLU A 71 11.62 -10.74 0.82
N GLU A 72 12.08 -10.03 -0.21
CA GLU A 72 12.86 -8.80 -0.05
C GLU A 72 12.02 -7.71 0.60
N VAL A 73 10.75 -7.63 0.23
CA VAL A 73 9.80 -6.68 0.83
C VAL A 73 9.55 -7.01 2.29
N ILE A 74 9.48 -8.29 2.68
CA ILE A 74 9.37 -8.68 4.10
C ILE A 74 10.60 -8.20 4.87
N LYS A 75 11.81 -8.50 4.37
CA LYS A 75 13.07 -8.08 5.02
C LYS A 75 13.14 -6.56 5.17
N ALA A 76 12.82 -5.81 4.11
CA ALA A 76 12.84 -4.35 4.13
C ALA A 76 11.81 -3.76 5.12
N ILE A 77 10.66 -4.41 5.30
CA ILE A 77 9.65 -4.01 6.30
C ILE A 77 10.16 -4.29 7.73
N GLU A 78 10.83 -5.42 7.95
CA GLU A 78 11.43 -5.79 9.24
C GLU A 78 12.57 -4.84 9.61
N GLU A 79 13.46 -4.51 8.66
CA GLU A 79 14.55 -3.54 8.84
C GLU A 79 14.02 -2.14 9.17
N ALA A 80 12.93 -1.74 8.53
CA ALA A 80 12.26 -0.47 8.81
C ALA A 80 11.50 -0.45 10.15
N LYS A 81 11.35 -1.59 10.84
CA LYS A 81 10.54 -1.77 12.07
C LYS A 81 9.10 -1.29 11.92
N LEU A 82 8.54 -1.31 10.71
CA LEU A 82 7.19 -0.85 10.40
C LEU A 82 6.13 -1.96 10.48
N THR A 83 6.52 -3.13 11.01
CA THR A 83 5.66 -4.32 11.12
C THR A 83 4.37 -4.05 11.88
N GLU A 84 4.41 -3.23 12.92
CA GLU A 84 3.24 -2.90 13.73
C GLU A 84 2.26 -2.01 12.97
N THR A 85 2.76 -0.97 12.31
CA THR A 85 1.97 -0.04 11.50
C THR A 85 1.30 -0.74 10.31
N VAL A 86 2.06 -1.60 9.63
CA VAL A 86 1.58 -2.37 8.48
C VAL A 86 0.48 -3.35 8.88
N ARG A 87 0.54 -3.90 10.10
CA ARG A 87 -0.42 -4.89 10.61
C ARG A 87 -1.67 -4.25 11.21
N GLN A 88 -1.56 -3.08 11.82
CA GLN A 88 -2.71 -2.38 12.41
C GLN A 88 -3.78 -2.08 11.36
N GLY A 89 -3.36 -1.76 10.12
CA GLY A 89 -4.28 -1.35 9.08
C GLY A 89 -5.06 -0.08 9.48
N VAL A 90 -5.79 0.49 8.54
CA VAL A 90 -6.68 1.62 8.80
C VAL A 90 -8.09 1.10 8.63
N LYS A 91 -8.93 1.15 9.67
CA LYS A 91 -10.36 0.85 9.50
C LYS A 91 -10.98 2.03 8.75
N PRO A 92 -11.48 1.86 7.50
CA PRO A 92 -12.25 2.93 6.88
C PRO A 92 -13.48 3.18 7.76
N ASN A 93 -13.71 4.44 8.10
CA ASN A 93 -14.86 4.84 8.89
C ASN A 93 -16.12 4.60 8.04
N LEU A 94 -16.84 3.51 8.33
CA LEU A 94 -18.06 3.11 7.61
C LEU A 94 -19.28 3.98 7.98
N TYR A 95 -19.12 4.95 8.89
CA TYR A 95 -20.18 5.89 9.28
C TYR A 95 -20.14 7.14 8.38
N LEU A 96 -20.52 6.99 7.11
CA LEU A 96 -21.21 8.08 6.43
C LEU A 96 -22.69 7.80 6.66
N THR A 97 -23.30 8.70 7.42
CA THR A 97 -24.69 8.67 7.89
C THR A 97 -25.68 8.17 6.83
N PRO A 98 -26.73 7.42 7.22
CA PRO A 98 -27.84 7.15 6.32
C PRO A 98 -28.36 8.49 5.80
N THR A 99 -28.62 8.54 4.50
CA THR A 99 -29.28 9.64 3.79
C THR A 99 -30.29 10.34 4.69
N LEU A 100 -29.99 11.55 5.14
CA LEU A 100 -30.97 12.45 5.68
C LEU A 100 -30.96 13.72 4.82
N GLN A 101 -32.14 13.92 4.22
CA GLN A 101 -32.60 14.96 3.28
C GLN A 101 -32.27 14.75 1.80
#